data_AF-A0A523RUL9-F1
#
_entry.id   AF-A0A523RUL9-F1
#
_cell.length_a   1.000
_cell.length_b   1.000
_cell.length_c   1.000
_cell.angle_alpha   90.00
_cell.angle_beta   90.00
_cell.angle_gamma   90.00
#
_symmetry.space_group_name_H-M   'P 1'
#
loop_
_entity.id
_entity.type
_entity.pdbx_description
1 polymer ?
#
loop_
_entity_poly.entity_id
_entity_poly.type
_entity_poly.pdbx_seq_one_letter_code
_entity_poly.pdbx_strand_id
1 'polypeptide(L)'
;MSNDELNEIRQLIDSMQSGLVELFDQLRELRTRLNLVSENTSETSPTPAVLPLFSEVRTPTPEAIGLDDADLSAAIPEPTTNQEEPVPPLVSDEKPTDVVEAEVEHTASSAKVNRVLDPISHELRTGEAPAEIIYEYLQSAREYLIDDYSSKGKVARDMDIVLNFLKARGTKTIRPDERDNILKRIRRWKAHLVTQSSSPAD
;
A
#
# COMPACT_ATOMS: atom_id res chain seq x y z
N MET A 1 27.45 -28.41 1.14
CA MET A 1 26.48 -28.26 0.05
C MET A 1 27.12 -28.78 -1.22
N SER A 2 26.44 -29.64 -1.96
CA SER A 2 26.89 -30.09 -3.28
C SER A 2 26.59 -29.03 -4.34
N ASN A 3 27.23 -29.10 -5.50
CA ASN A 3 26.87 -28.24 -6.63
C ASN A 3 25.48 -28.57 -7.18
N ASP A 4 25.00 -29.80 -6.98
CA ASP A 4 23.68 -30.25 -7.40
C ASP A 4 22.58 -29.60 -6.54
N GLU A 5 22.74 -29.58 -5.21
CA GLU A 5 21.87 -28.81 -4.29
C GLU A 5 21.82 -27.32 -4.66
N LEU A 6 22.96 -26.73 -5.03
CA LEU A 6 23.02 -25.32 -5.47
C LEU A 6 22.32 -25.08 -6.82
N ASN A 7 22.26 -26.07 -7.70
CA ASN A 7 21.54 -25.99 -8.97
C ASN A 7 20.03 -26.19 -8.79
N GLU A 8 19.61 -27.12 -7.92
CA GLU A 8 18.21 -27.31 -7.54
C GLU A 8 17.62 -26.04 -6.89
N ILE A 9 18.37 -25.42 -5.97
CA ILE A 9 17.99 -24.14 -5.34
C ILE A 9 17.84 -23.03 -6.39
N ARG A 10 18.73 -22.96 -7.39
CA ARG A 10 18.62 -21.98 -8.49
C ARG A 10 17.37 -22.22 -9.35
N GLN A 11 17.13 -23.45 -9.79
CA GLN A 11 15.94 -23.79 -10.56
C GLN A 11 14.63 -23.51 -9.80
N LEU A 12 14.61 -23.75 -8.49
CA LEU A 12 13.48 -23.38 -7.63
C LEU A 12 13.28 -21.87 -7.58
N ILE A 13 14.36 -21.08 -7.42
CA ILE A 13 14.30 -19.61 -7.42
C ILE A 13 13.80 -19.09 -8.78
N ASP A 14 14.32 -19.60 -9.89
CA ASP A 14 13.93 -19.20 -11.24
C ASP A 14 12.43 -19.50 -11.49
N SER A 15 11.95 -20.67 -11.07
CA SER A 15 10.53 -21.07 -11.14
C SER A 15 9.61 -20.21 -10.26
N MET A 16 10.06 -19.86 -9.05
CA MET A 16 9.33 -18.94 -8.18
C MET A 16 9.28 -17.53 -8.76
N GLN A 17 10.37 -17.06 -9.37
CA GLN A 17 10.43 -15.75 -10.00
C GLN A 17 9.53 -15.67 -11.24
N SER A 18 9.52 -16.69 -12.11
CA SER A 18 8.61 -16.72 -13.26
C SER A 18 7.14 -16.75 -12.82
N GLY A 19 6.79 -17.55 -11.82
CA GLY A 19 5.42 -17.59 -11.27
C GLY A 19 4.98 -16.27 -10.62
N LEU A 20 5.89 -15.55 -9.95
CA LEU A 20 5.59 -14.23 -9.38
C LEU A 20 5.36 -13.15 -10.46
N VAL A 21 6.10 -13.20 -11.57
CA VAL A 21 5.89 -12.31 -12.71
C VAL A 21 4.53 -12.60 -13.36
N GLU A 22 4.19 -13.87 -13.60
CA GLU A 22 2.89 -14.26 -14.16
C GLU A 22 1.72 -13.79 -13.29
N LEU A 23 1.80 -14.00 -11.97
CA LEU A 23 0.77 -13.51 -11.02
C LEU A 23 0.66 -11.97 -11.03
N PHE A 24 1.78 -11.26 -11.19
CA PHE A 24 1.76 -9.80 -11.27
C PHE A 24 1.08 -9.31 -12.57
N ASP A 25 1.35 -9.96 -13.69
CA ASP A 25 0.70 -9.66 -14.97
C ASP A 25 -0.80 -9.99 -14.93
N GLN A 26 -1.21 -11.11 -14.33
CA GLN A 26 -2.62 -11.45 -14.09
C GLN A 26 -3.33 -10.39 -13.22
N LEU A 27 -2.70 -9.94 -12.13
CA LEU A 27 -3.25 -8.87 -11.27
C LEU A 27 -3.32 -7.52 -12.01
N ARG A 28 -2.33 -7.22 -12.85
CA ARG A 28 -2.31 -6.02 -13.69
C ARG A 28 -3.44 -6.05 -14.72
N GLU A 29 -3.67 -7.19 -15.37
CA GLU A 29 -4.77 -7.38 -16.32
C GLU A 29 -6.13 -7.29 -15.62
N LEU A 30 -6.28 -7.90 -14.44
CA LEU A 30 -7.53 -7.83 -13.68
C LEU A 30 -7.83 -6.37 -13.28
N ARG A 31 -6.80 -5.58 -12.92
CA ARG A 31 -6.92 -4.16 -12.65
C ARG A 31 -7.26 -3.32 -13.89
N THR A 32 -6.68 -3.60 -15.07
CA THR A 32 -7.06 -2.88 -16.30
C THR A 32 -8.50 -3.20 -16.69
N ARG A 33 -8.93 -4.47 -16.60
CA ARG A 33 -10.33 -4.88 -16.83
C ARG A 33 -11.30 -4.17 -15.87
N LEU A 34 -10.98 -4.08 -14.57
CA LEU A 34 -11.81 -3.35 -13.60
C LEU A 34 -11.89 -1.84 -13.90
N ASN A 35 -10.77 -1.20 -14.26
CA ASN A 35 -10.77 0.21 -14.67
C ASN A 35 -11.63 0.43 -15.92
N LEU A 36 -11.54 -0.46 -16.91
CA LEU A 36 -12.32 -0.38 -18.16
C LEU A 36 -13.82 -0.50 -17.89
N VAL A 37 -14.23 -1.40 -16.99
CA VAL A 37 -15.63 -1.51 -16.53
C VAL A 37 -16.09 -0.22 -15.85
N SER A 38 -15.21 0.45 -15.08
CA SER A 38 -15.53 1.72 -14.41
C SER A 38 -15.70 2.89 -15.40
N GLU A 39 -14.93 2.95 -16.48
CA GLU A 39 -15.08 3.98 -17.52
C GLU A 39 -16.34 3.75 -18.36
N ASN A 40 -16.61 2.50 -18.75
CA ASN A 40 -17.78 2.13 -19.55
C ASN A 40 -19.13 2.35 -18.83
N THR A 41 -19.12 2.53 -17.51
CA THR A 41 -20.33 2.86 -16.71
C THR A 41 -20.48 4.34 -16.37
N SER A 42 -19.58 5.22 -16.84
CA SER A 42 -19.49 6.61 -16.38
C SER A 42 -20.36 7.64 -17.13
N GLU A 43 -21.37 7.22 -17.90
CA GLU A 43 -22.43 8.11 -18.43
C GLU A 43 -23.73 8.11 -17.60
N THR A 44 -23.65 7.89 -16.27
CA THR A 44 -24.63 8.45 -15.32
C THR A 44 -24.11 8.41 -13.87
N SER A 45 -24.04 9.57 -13.22
CA SER A 45 -23.63 9.73 -11.81
C SER A 45 -24.64 9.16 -10.79
N PRO A 46 -24.29 8.99 -9.49
CA PRO A 46 -22.96 8.69 -8.92
C PRO A 46 -22.99 7.72 -7.70
N THR A 47 -22.18 6.66 -7.69
CA THR A 47 -21.69 6.01 -6.44
C THR A 47 -20.58 5.01 -6.74
N PRO A 48 -19.44 5.00 -6.01
CA PRO A 48 -18.50 3.89 -6.08
C PRO A 48 -19.07 2.70 -5.31
N ALA A 49 -19.72 1.77 -6.01
CA ALA A 49 -20.20 0.53 -5.43
C ALA A 49 -19.00 -0.38 -5.10
N VAL A 50 -18.47 -0.25 -3.88
CA VAL A 50 -17.49 -1.18 -3.32
C VAL A 50 -18.19 -2.52 -3.11
N LEU A 51 -18.09 -3.40 -4.10
CA LEU A 51 -18.60 -4.77 -4.02
C LEU A 51 -17.84 -5.51 -2.89
N PRO A 52 -18.54 -6.15 -1.93
CA PRO A 52 -17.88 -6.93 -0.89
C PRO A 52 -17.20 -8.17 -1.50
N LEU A 53 -15.87 -8.24 -1.35
CA LEU A 53 -15.01 -9.29 -1.91
C LEU A 53 -15.18 -10.68 -1.27
N PHE A 54 -16.05 -10.82 -0.28
CA PHE A 54 -16.30 -12.08 0.44
C PHE A 54 -17.77 -12.46 0.31
N SER A 55 -18.04 -13.42 -0.57
CA SER A 55 -19.33 -14.10 -0.66
C SER A 55 -19.53 -15.00 0.55
N GLU A 56 -20.75 -14.98 1.11
CA GLU A 56 -21.13 -15.80 2.26
C GLU A 56 -21.11 -17.29 1.90
N VAL A 57 -20.24 -18.07 2.56
CA VAL A 57 -20.13 -19.52 2.36
C VAL A 57 -21.35 -20.21 2.97
N ARG A 58 -22.38 -20.44 2.15
CA ARG A 58 -23.53 -21.27 2.52
C ARG A 58 -23.14 -22.75 2.53
N THR A 59 -23.14 -23.37 3.70
CA THR A 59 -22.98 -24.82 3.84
C THR A 59 -24.21 -25.54 3.26
N PRO A 60 -24.04 -26.53 2.37
CA PRO A 60 -25.17 -27.24 1.77
C PRO A 60 -25.81 -28.22 2.77
N THR A 61 -27.12 -28.10 2.94
CA THR A 61 -27.99 -29.12 3.54
C THR A 61 -28.85 -29.71 2.42
N PRO A 62 -29.00 -31.04 2.29
CA PRO A 62 -29.58 -31.67 1.10
C PRO A 62 -31.12 -31.68 1.09
N GLU A 63 -31.69 -32.23 0.00
CA GLU A 63 -33.12 -32.33 -0.38
C GLU A 63 -33.68 -31.10 -1.14
N ALA A 64 -34.41 -31.22 -2.27
CA ALA A 64 -34.62 -32.35 -3.19
C ALA A 64 -35.11 -31.88 -4.59
N ILE A 65 -34.72 -32.61 -5.63
CA ILE A 65 -35.42 -32.99 -6.89
C ILE A 65 -36.43 -32.02 -7.56
N GLY A 66 -36.21 -31.73 -8.86
CA GLY A 66 -37.22 -31.29 -9.85
C GLY A 66 -36.63 -30.27 -10.85
N LEU A 67 -36.06 -30.68 -12.00
CA LEU A 67 -36.69 -31.08 -13.29
C LEU A 67 -37.09 -29.91 -14.21
N ASP A 68 -36.78 -30.10 -15.50
CA ASP A 68 -37.28 -29.43 -16.70
C ASP A 68 -36.87 -27.95 -16.95
N ASP A 69 -36.56 -27.48 -18.17
CA ASP A 69 -36.12 -28.14 -19.43
C ASP A 69 -35.56 -27.06 -20.39
N ALA A 70 -34.88 -27.49 -21.47
CA ALA A 70 -34.61 -26.79 -22.75
C ALA A 70 -33.67 -25.56 -22.79
N ASP A 71 -33.11 -25.17 -23.95
CA ASP A 71 -32.56 -25.87 -25.15
C ASP A 71 -31.94 -24.77 -26.07
N LEU A 72 -30.98 -25.12 -26.94
CA LEU A 72 -30.47 -24.30 -28.07
C LEU A 72 -29.80 -22.93 -27.74
N SER A 73 -28.94 -22.34 -28.58
CA SER A 73 -28.05 -22.84 -29.65
C SER A 73 -27.01 -21.72 -29.97
N ALA A 74 -26.03 -22.05 -30.81
CA ALA A 74 -24.90 -21.22 -31.24
C ALA A 74 -25.23 -19.84 -31.85
N ALA A 75 -24.30 -18.90 -31.69
CA ALA A 75 -23.86 -17.98 -32.76
C ALA A 75 -22.48 -17.36 -32.46
N ILE A 76 -21.51 -17.59 -33.35
CA ILE A 76 -20.24 -16.84 -33.43
C ILE A 76 -20.44 -15.70 -34.44
N PRO A 77 -19.88 -14.50 -34.20
CA PRO A 77 -19.13 -13.85 -35.28
C PRO A 77 -17.90 -13.05 -34.81
N GLU A 78 -16.73 -13.39 -35.35
CA GLU A 78 -15.73 -12.40 -35.79
C GLU A 78 -16.09 -11.93 -37.22
N PRO A 79 -15.33 -11.07 -37.94
CA PRO A 79 -14.29 -10.09 -37.54
C PRO A 79 -14.62 -8.66 -38.07
N THR A 80 -13.75 -7.65 -37.86
CA THR A 80 -13.41 -6.63 -38.90
C THR A 80 -12.17 -5.78 -38.53
N THR A 81 -11.20 -5.85 -39.44
CA THR A 81 -9.98 -5.06 -39.69
C THR A 81 -10.08 -3.53 -39.70
N ASN A 82 -9.06 -2.86 -39.12
CA ASN A 82 -8.27 -1.71 -39.66
C ASN A 82 -7.29 -1.23 -38.55
N GLN A 83 -5.96 -1.37 -38.66
CA GLN A 83 -5.01 -0.39 -39.27
C GLN A 83 -5.24 1.05 -38.79
N GLU A 84 -4.29 1.75 -38.14
CA GLU A 84 -2.99 2.19 -38.69
C GLU A 84 -2.06 2.77 -37.57
N GLU A 85 -0.73 2.70 -37.76
CA GLU A 85 0.33 3.28 -36.88
C GLU A 85 1.02 4.44 -37.63
N PRO A 86 1.47 5.53 -36.97
CA PRO A 86 2.94 5.72 -36.85
C PRO A 86 3.43 6.48 -35.59
N VAL A 87 4.76 6.46 -35.40
CA VAL A 87 5.52 6.90 -34.20
C VAL A 87 6.18 8.31 -34.39
N PRO A 88 7.11 8.84 -33.55
CA PRO A 88 6.97 10.12 -32.83
C PRO A 88 7.80 11.27 -33.50
N PRO A 89 8.78 12.04 -32.93
CA PRO A 89 9.42 12.15 -31.60
C PRO A 89 9.24 13.52 -30.89
N LEU A 90 9.62 13.62 -29.60
CA LEU A 90 10.30 14.82 -29.06
C LEU A 90 11.17 14.50 -27.84
N VAL A 91 12.49 14.54 -28.05
CA VAL A 91 13.52 14.55 -27.00
C VAL A 91 13.83 16.01 -26.65
N SER A 92 13.88 16.33 -25.35
CA SER A 92 14.51 17.54 -24.84
C SER A 92 15.65 17.13 -23.91
N ASP A 93 16.86 17.43 -24.37
CA ASP A 93 18.12 17.20 -23.70
C ASP A 93 18.50 18.51 -22.97
N GLU A 94 18.43 18.52 -21.64
CA GLU A 94 18.95 19.63 -20.83
C GLU A 94 19.96 19.16 -19.77
N LYS A 95 21.05 19.92 -19.73
CA LYS A 95 22.34 19.63 -19.14
C LYS A 95 22.32 19.80 -17.61
N PRO A 96 23.07 18.99 -16.84
CA PRO A 96 23.05 19.09 -15.37
C PRO A 96 23.63 20.42 -14.89
N THR A 97 22.89 21.08 -14.00
CA THR A 97 23.36 22.24 -13.24
C THR A 97 23.58 21.84 -11.78
N ASP A 98 24.69 22.30 -11.22
CA ASP A 98 25.27 21.87 -9.95
C ASP A 98 24.53 22.44 -8.73
N VAL A 99 23.49 21.75 -8.26
CA VAL A 99 22.63 22.16 -7.12
C VAL A 99 22.22 20.97 -6.21
N VAL A 100 22.78 19.78 -6.43
CA VAL A 100 22.11 18.51 -6.07
C VAL A 100 22.19 18.15 -4.57
N GLU A 101 23.17 18.66 -3.82
CA GLU A 101 23.48 18.11 -2.49
C GLU A 101 22.40 18.39 -1.43
N ALA A 102 21.79 19.60 -1.42
CA ALA A 102 20.74 19.95 -0.47
C ALA A 102 19.40 19.21 -0.74
N GLU A 103 18.94 19.17 -2.00
CA GLU A 103 17.65 18.55 -2.34
C GLU A 103 17.61 17.03 -2.06
N VAL A 104 18.77 16.37 -2.17
CA VAL A 104 18.90 14.94 -1.86
C VAL A 104 18.74 14.67 -0.36
N GLU A 105 19.27 15.51 0.54
CA GLU A 105 19.08 15.32 1.99
C GLU A 105 17.63 15.55 2.44
N HIS A 106 16.95 16.55 1.87
CA HIS A 106 15.53 16.80 2.11
C HIS A 106 14.66 15.60 1.71
N THR A 107 14.88 15.08 0.50
CA THR A 107 14.11 13.94 -0.04
C THR A 107 14.43 12.65 0.72
N ALA A 108 15.70 12.38 1.05
CA ALA A 108 16.11 11.25 1.86
C ALA A 108 15.51 11.28 3.28
N SER A 109 15.51 12.44 3.95
CA SER A 109 14.92 12.61 5.28
C SER A 109 13.40 12.42 5.26
N SER A 110 12.72 12.99 4.25
CA SER A 110 11.29 12.76 4.02
C SER A 110 10.97 11.29 3.75
N ALA A 111 11.77 10.61 2.92
CA ALA A 111 11.63 9.18 2.66
C ALA A 111 11.84 8.33 3.94
N LYS A 112 12.84 8.64 4.78
CA LYS A 112 13.08 7.98 6.07
C LYS A 112 11.86 8.10 6.99
N VAL A 113 11.35 9.33 7.17
CA VAL A 113 10.20 9.62 8.03
C VAL A 113 8.92 8.94 7.53
N ASN A 114 8.67 8.95 6.22
CA ASN A 114 7.51 8.30 5.62
C ASN A 114 7.59 6.77 5.74
N ARG A 115 8.70 6.15 5.35
CA ARG A 115 8.94 4.70 5.45
C ARG A 115 8.68 4.12 6.85
N VAL A 116 8.95 4.91 7.89
CA VAL A 116 8.78 4.49 9.30
C VAL A 116 7.35 4.75 9.82
N LEU A 117 6.75 5.89 9.47
CA LEU A 117 5.45 6.31 10.04
C LEU A 117 4.23 5.92 9.19
N ASP A 118 4.39 5.56 7.92
CA ASP A 118 3.28 5.08 7.07
C ASP A 118 2.76 3.68 7.44
N PRO A 119 3.60 2.67 7.76
CA PRO A 119 3.10 1.38 8.26
C PRO A 119 2.22 1.55 9.50
N ILE A 120 2.69 2.33 10.49
CA ILE A 120 1.92 2.66 11.70
C ILE A 120 0.61 3.39 11.35
N SER A 121 0.65 4.29 10.36
CA SER A 121 -0.55 4.99 9.88
C SER A 121 -1.52 4.07 9.12
N HIS A 122 -1.04 2.96 8.55
CA HIS A 122 -1.87 1.95 7.89
C HIS A 122 -2.58 1.08 8.94
N GLU A 123 -1.84 0.54 9.91
CA GLU A 123 -2.39 -0.25 11.03
C GLU A 123 -3.42 0.52 11.87
N LEU A 124 -3.22 1.83 12.05
CA LEU A 124 -4.20 2.70 12.72
C LEU A 124 -5.46 2.97 11.88
N ARG A 125 -5.43 2.77 10.56
CA ARG A 125 -6.60 2.91 9.67
C ARG A 125 -7.39 1.60 9.57
N THR A 126 -6.72 0.46 9.42
CA THR A 126 -7.35 -0.86 9.50
C THR A 126 -7.99 -1.02 10.89
N GLY A 127 -7.24 -0.66 11.94
CA GLY A 127 -7.73 -0.62 13.31
C GLY A 127 -7.95 -2.01 13.91
N GLU A 128 -7.39 -3.03 13.28
CA GLU A 128 -7.41 -4.44 13.69
C GLU A 128 -6.35 -4.73 14.76
N ALA A 129 -5.20 -4.04 14.67
CA ALA A 129 -4.09 -4.20 15.61
C ALA A 129 -4.45 -3.73 17.04
N PRO A 130 -4.09 -4.51 18.09
CA PRO A 130 -4.24 -4.08 19.48
C PRO A 130 -3.25 -2.95 19.81
N ALA A 131 -3.55 -2.15 20.84
CA ALA A 131 -2.75 -0.97 21.18
C ALA A 131 -1.29 -1.30 21.56
N GLU A 132 -1.03 -2.49 22.09
CA GLU A 132 0.30 -3.03 22.39
C GLU A 132 1.19 -3.19 21.15
N ILE A 133 0.67 -3.71 20.04
CA ILE A 133 1.44 -3.84 18.79
C ILE A 133 1.75 -2.46 18.18
N ILE A 134 0.78 -1.53 18.24
CA ILE A 134 1.00 -0.13 17.83
C ILE A 134 2.04 0.55 18.74
N TYR A 135 2.07 0.21 20.03
CA TYR A 135 3.06 0.73 20.98
C TYR A 135 4.48 0.28 20.61
N GLU A 136 4.69 -1.01 20.32
CA GLU A 136 6.00 -1.52 19.91
C GLU A 136 6.51 -0.85 18.64
N TYR A 137 5.68 -0.78 17.59
CA TYR A 137 6.05 -0.12 16.34
C TYR A 137 6.34 1.38 16.53
N LEU A 138 5.54 2.08 17.33
CA LEU A 138 5.75 3.50 17.61
C LEU A 138 7.00 3.74 18.48
N GLN A 139 7.32 2.81 19.40
CA GLN A 139 8.53 2.90 20.22
C GLN A 139 9.76 2.74 19.32
N SER A 140 9.82 1.71 18.48
CA SER A 140 10.91 1.53 17.52
C SER A 140 11.04 2.72 16.56
N ALA A 141 9.91 3.26 16.07
CA ALA A 141 9.90 4.46 15.23
C ALA A 141 10.46 5.69 15.95
N ARG A 142 10.12 5.89 17.22
CA ARG A 142 10.63 7.00 18.04
C ARG A 142 12.13 6.88 18.23
N GLU A 143 12.62 5.70 18.62
CA GLU A 143 14.06 5.44 18.84
C GLU A 143 14.88 5.65 17.55
N TYR A 144 14.34 5.29 16.38
CA TYR A 144 15.03 5.41 15.09
C TYR A 144 14.92 6.79 14.39
N LEU A 145 13.92 7.61 14.76
CA LEU A 145 13.71 8.95 14.19
C LEU A 145 14.22 10.09 15.08
N ILE A 146 14.43 9.82 16.38
CA ILE A 146 14.76 10.81 17.41
C ILE A 146 16.02 10.34 18.15
N ASP A 147 17.14 10.38 17.44
CA ASP A 147 18.47 10.05 17.99
C ASP A 147 18.89 11.07 19.08
N ASP A 148 18.53 12.35 18.90
CA ASP A 148 18.78 13.44 19.85
C ASP A 148 17.50 14.12 20.35
N TYR A 149 17.37 14.21 21.68
CA TYR A 149 16.23 14.85 22.35
C TYR A 149 16.19 16.38 22.18
N SER A 150 17.31 17.03 21.83
CA SER A 150 17.43 18.49 21.81
C SER A 150 16.67 19.12 20.62
N SER A 151 16.96 18.68 19.39
CA SER A 151 16.39 19.24 18.16
C SER A 151 14.92 18.86 17.98
N LYS A 152 14.56 17.61 18.29
CA LYS A 152 13.23 17.02 18.06
C LYS A 152 12.34 16.97 19.30
N GLY A 153 12.74 17.64 20.39
CA GLY A 153 12.15 17.50 21.72
C GLY A 153 10.65 17.79 21.85
N LYS A 154 10.01 18.50 20.90
CA LYS A 154 8.55 18.67 20.88
C LYS A 154 7.84 17.43 20.30
N VAL A 155 8.36 16.86 19.22
CA VAL A 155 7.82 15.63 18.62
C VAL A 155 8.06 14.45 19.53
N ALA A 156 9.26 14.34 20.14
CA ALA A 156 9.59 13.31 21.13
C ALA A 156 8.57 13.24 22.27
N ARG A 157 8.29 14.39 22.91
CA ARG A 157 7.29 14.49 23.98
C ARG A 157 5.87 14.14 23.53
N ASP A 158 5.48 14.50 22.30
CA ASP A 158 4.14 14.17 21.80
C ASP A 158 4.00 12.69 21.42
N MET A 159 5.09 12.06 20.94
CA MET A 159 5.20 10.61 20.80
C MET A 159 5.14 9.91 22.17
N ASP A 160 5.82 10.42 23.20
CA ASP A 160 5.77 9.88 24.57
C ASP A 160 4.35 9.92 25.17
N ILE A 161 3.57 10.95 24.88
CA ILE A 161 2.15 11.02 25.28
C ILE A 161 1.35 9.89 24.62
N VAL A 162 1.56 9.62 23.33
CA VAL A 162 0.88 8.53 22.62
C VAL A 162 1.37 7.15 23.10
N LEU A 163 2.67 6.97 23.31
CA LEU A 163 3.23 5.74 23.87
C LEU A 163 2.65 5.44 25.26
N ASN A 164 2.56 6.44 26.14
CA ASN A 164 1.92 6.27 27.45
C ASN A 164 0.42 5.93 27.34
N PHE A 165 -0.32 6.53 26.40
CA PHE A 165 -1.72 6.18 26.13
C PHE A 165 -1.86 4.73 25.64
N LEU A 166 -1.04 4.29 24.69
CA LEU A 166 -1.07 2.93 24.16
C LEU A 166 -0.68 1.91 25.24
N LYS A 167 0.36 2.20 26.03
CA LYS A 167 0.81 1.37 27.15
C LYS A 167 -0.26 1.23 28.24
N ALA A 168 -0.96 2.32 28.59
CA ALA A 168 -2.08 2.28 29.53
C ALA A 168 -3.29 1.46 29.00
N ARG A 169 -3.33 1.20 27.69
CA ARG A 169 -4.40 0.47 27.02
C ARG A 169 -4.10 -1.02 26.83
N GLY A 170 -2.84 -1.37 26.60
CA GLY A 170 -2.35 -2.76 26.45
C GLY A 170 -3.05 -3.49 25.30
N THR A 171 -3.57 -4.68 25.58
CA THR A 171 -4.20 -5.57 24.58
C THR A 171 -5.53 -5.05 23.99
N LYS A 172 -6.11 -3.97 24.52
CA LYS A 172 -7.40 -3.45 24.03
C LYS A 172 -7.26 -2.73 22.69
N THR A 173 -8.25 -2.88 21.82
CA THR A 173 -8.35 -2.14 20.56
C THR A 173 -8.51 -0.63 20.81
N ILE A 174 -7.98 0.18 19.91
CA ILE A 174 -8.07 1.65 19.94
C ILE A 174 -9.41 2.06 19.30
N ARG A 175 -10.20 2.94 19.95
CA ARG A 175 -11.49 3.38 19.40
C ARG A 175 -11.28 4.28 18.18
N PRO A 176 -12.23 4.36 17.22
CA PRO A 176 -12.04 5.13 15.99
C PRO A 176 -11.65 6.60 16.20
N ASP A 177 -12.26 7.27 17.19
CA ASP A 177 -11.98 8.66 17.58
C ASP A 177 -10.56 8.86 18.14
N GLU A 178 -10.06 7.89 18.90
CA GLU A 178 -8.70 7.86 19.43
C GLU A 178 -7.68 7.57 18.30
N ARG A 179 -7.99 6.63 17.39
CA ARG A 179 -7.18 6.34 16.19
C ARG A 179 -7.04 7.59 15.31
N ASP A 180 -8.14 8.31 15.08
CA ASP A 180 -8.13 9.57 14.34
C ASP A 180 -7.28 10.66 15.02
N ASN A 181 -7.28 10.71 16.36
CA ASN A 181 -6.41 11.63 17.10
C ASN A 181 -4.93 11.30 16.88
N ILE A 182 -4.57 10.01 16.96
CA ILE A 182 -3.20 9.55 16.74
C ILE A 182 -2.78 9.76 15.28
N LEU A 183 -3.64 9.47 14.30
CA LEU A 183 -3.37 9.76 12.88
C LEU A 183 -3.16 11.26 12.61
N LYS A 184 -3.91 12.14 13.28
CA LYS A 184 -3.69 13.61 13.23
C LYS A 184 -2.39 14.04 13.91
N ARG A 185 -1.92 13.32 14.94
CA ARG A 185 -0.60 13.51 15.55
C ARG A 185 0.52 13.08 14.60
N ILE A 186 0.45 11.87 14.05
CA ILE A 186 1.44 11.34 13.10
C ILE A 186 1.63 12.26 11.90
N ARG A 187 0.55 12.80 11.30
CA ARG A 187 0.67 13.79 10.20
C ARG A 187 1.43 15.05 10.61
N ARG A 188 1.22 15.55 11.83
CA ARG A 188 1.97 16.71 12.38
C ARG A 188 3.42 16.35 12.67
N TRP A 189 3.69 15.15 13.19
CA TRP A 189 5.06 14.66 13.41
C TRP A 189 5.82 14.53 12.10
N LYS A 190 5.21 13.96 11.04
CA LYS A 190 5.79 13.90 9.71
C LYS A 190 6.22 15.28 9.21
N ALA A 191 5.31 16.25 9.22
CA ALA A 191 5.61 17.62 8.82
C ALA A 191 6.76 18.22 9.65
N HIS A 192 6.69 18.12 10.98
CA HIS A 192 7.74 18.66 11.86
C HIS A 192 9.10 18.00 11.66
N LEU A 193 9.17 16.67 11.58
CA LEU A 193 10.43 15.94 11.42
C LEU A 193 11.12 16.29 10.09
N VAL A 194 10.36 16.45 9.00
CA VAL A 194 10.90 16.87 7.70
C VAL A 194 11.38 18.32 7.72
N THR A 195 10.67 19.23 8.39
CA THR A 195 11.11 20.63 8.57
C THR A 195 12.27 20.80 9.57
N GLN A 196 12.54 19.80 10.40
CA GLN A 196 13.65 19.84 11.37
C GLN A 196 14.93 19.20 10.82
N SER A 197 14.83 18.26 9.88
CA SER A 197 15.98 17.80 9.08
C SER A 197 16.48 18.86 8.08
N SER A 198 15.70 19.91 7.82
CA SER A 198 16.06 20.98 6.87
C SER A 198 16.65 22.25 7.49
N SER A 199 16.73 22.34 8.82
CA SER A 199 17.36 23.48 9.48
C SER A 199 18.83 23.13 9.71
N PRO A 200 19.80 23.78 9.03
CA PRO A 200 21.18 23.70 9.49
C PRO A 200 21.24 24.23 10.93
N ALA A 201 22.15 23.65 11.72
CA ALA A 201 22.47 24.18 13.04
C ALA A 201 23.43 25.37 12.87
N ASP A 202 23.03 26.54 13.37
CA ASP A 202 23.90 27.71 13.58
C ASP A 202 24.88 27.47 14.76
#